data_AF-A0A2C9A965-F1
#
_entry.id   AF-A0A2C9A965-F1
#
_cell.length_a   1.000
_cell.length_b   1.000
_cell.length_c   1.000
_cell.angle_alpha   90.00
_cell.angle_beta   90.00
_cell.angle_gamma   90.00
#
_symmetry.space_group_name_H-M   'P 1'
#
loop_
_entity.id
_entity.type
_entity.pdbx_description
1 polymer ?
#
loop_
_entity_poly.entity_id
_entity_poly.type
_entity_poly.pdbx_seq_one_letter_code
_entity_poly.pdbx_strand_id
1 'polypeptide(L)'
;MSQVHIETCPGCGARVQINQKECEWCHGPIIVTTMSDIFKMTAANVSKYSKSYESNLTEDPDSAELNNSLGFCYLKMGFYDKALEKFDKAIERDLNNPETYLYAAACILAGNKPFVTPRKDIDRIETYINAALMIEERGIFRYFQAYIKHDFFKRKFLNTSPKWDECLAQANADGLSPADVEQLFTILKQEIPSVLKLS
;
A
#
# COMPACT_ATOMS: atom_id res chain seq x y z
N MET A 1 12.73 16.19 -9.88
CA MET A 1 12.63 14.78 -9.49
C MET A 1 13.99 14.17 -9.77
N SER A 2 14.73 13.76 -8.74
CA SER A 2 15.97 13.00 -8.90
C SER A 2 15.63 11.69 -9.63
N GLN A 3 16.43 11.32 -10.62
CA GLN A 3 16.23 10.06 -11.33
C GLN A 3 16.73 8.92 -10.44
N VAL A 4 15.94 7.86 -10.32
CA VAL A 4 16.39 6.66 -9.61
C VAL A 4 17.44 5.95 -10.45
N HIS A 5 18.66 5.86 -9.92
CA HIS A 5 19.77 5.20 -10.59
C HIS A 5 19.92 3.77 -10.05
N ILE A 6 19.37 2.80 -10.79
CA ILE A 6 19.65 1.37 -10.58
C ILE A 6 20.52 0.90 -11.73
N GLU A 7 21.70 0.36 -11.43
CA GLU A 7 22.65 -0.12 -12.46
C GLU A 7 22.46 -1.61 -12.84
N THR A 8 21.81 -2.38 -11.97
CA THR A 8 21.57 -3.82 -12.17
C THR A 8 20.13 -4.22 -11.87
N CYS A 9 19.60 -5.13 -12.68
CA CYS A 9 18.24 -5.64 -12.53
C CYS A 9 18.07 -6.33 -11.18
N PRO A 10 17.07 -5.94 -10.36
CA PRO A 10 16.84 -6.55 -9.05
C PRO A 10 16.48 -8.05 -9.10
N GLY A 11 15.93 -8.54 -10.21
CA GLY A 11 15.50 -9.93 -10.36
C GLY A 11 16.60 -10.90 -10.81
N CYS A 12 17.34 -10.53 -11.86
CA CYS A 12 18.33 -11.41 -12.49
C CYS A 12 19.78 -10.91 -12.41
N GLY A 13 20.03 -9.67 -11.98
CA GLY A 13 21.37 -9.09 -11.88
C GLY A 13 21.99 -8.63 -13.22
N ALA A 14 21.25 -8.67 -14.32
CA ALA A 14 21.71 -8.12 -15.61
C ALA A 14 21.93 -6.60 -15.49
N ARG A 15 22.92 -6.06 -16.21
CA ARG A 15 23.11 -4.60 -16.30
C ARG A 15 21.90 -3.95 -16.96
N VAL A 16 21.48 -2.80 -16.45
CA VAL A 16 20.35 -2.04 -16.98
C VAL A 16 20.77 -0.62 -17.33
N GLN A 17 20.06 -0.01 -18.28
CA GLN A 17 20.26 1.38 -18.66
C GLN A 17 19.57 2.31 -17.66
N ILE A 18 20.03 3.57 -17.61
CA ILE A 18 19.39 4.61 -16.80
C ILE A 18 17.94 4.78 -17.26
N ASN A 19 17.00 4.82 -16.32
CA ASN A 19 15.54 4.92 -16.55
C ASN A 19 14.90 3.71 -17.27
N GLN A 20 15.59 2.56 -17.35
CA GLN A 20 15.00 1.34 -17.84
C GLN A 20 13.90 0.84 -16.88
N LYS A 21 12.66 0.74 -17.37
CA LYS A 21 11.51 0.31 -16.56
C LYS A 21 11.39 -1.21 -16.43
N GLU A 22 11.75 -1.93 -17.49
CA GLU A 22 11.63 -3.38 -17.58
C GLU A 22 12.97 -3.99 -18.03
N CYS A 23 13.38 -5.08 -17.41
CA CYS A 23 14.61 -5.79 -17.76
C CYS A 23 14.47 -6.51 -19.10
N GLU A 24 15.42 -6.30 -20.02
CA GLU A 24 15.46 -6.98 -21.32
C GLU A 24 15.64 -8.51 -21.22
N TRP A 25 16.16 -9.01 -20.09
CA TRP A 25 16.55 -10.42 -19.93
C TRP A 25 15.51 -11.26 -19.20
N CYS A 26 14.91 -10.71 -18.14
CA CYS A 26 13.91 -11.43 -17.35
C CYS A 26 12.50 -10.85 -17.48
N HIS A 27 12.32 -9.77 -18.24
CA HIS A 27 11.04 -9.06 -18.41
C HIS A 27 10.40 -8.61 -17.09
N GLY A 28 11.21 -8.53 -16.03
CA GLY A 28 10.79 -8.06 -14.72
C GLY A 28 10.90 -6.54 -14.62
N PRO A 29 10.05 -5.89 -13.81
CA PRO A 29 10.17 -4.46 -13.55
C PRO A 29 11.49 -4.15 -12.84
N ILE A 30 12.14 -3.04 -13.19
CA ILE A 30 13.33 -2.56 -12.48
C ILE A 30 12.91 -1.87 -11.18
N ILE A 31 11.88 -1.03 -11.26
CA ILE A 31 11.24 -0.41 -10.11
C ILE A 31 9.81 -0.90 -10.04
N VAL A 32 9.41 -1.41 -8.89
CA VAL A 32 8.06 -1.94 -8.73
C VAL A 32 7.12 -0.80 -8.34
N THR A 33 6.19 -0.49 -9.23
CA THR A 33 5.28 0.65 -9.08
C THR A 33 3.91 0.24 -8.55
N THR A 34 3.52 -1.05 -8.67
CA THR A 34 2.22 -1.53 -8.19
C THR A 34 2.34 -2.75 -7.30
N MET A 35 1.43 -2.91 -6.33
CA MET A 35 1.34 -4.14 -5.54
C MET A 35 1.03 -5.37 -6.40
N SER A 36 0.31 -5.20 -7.50
CA SER A 36 0.01 -6.28 -8.46
C SER A 36 1.29 -6.92 -9.02
N ASP A 37 2.33 -6.13 -9.25
CA ASP A 37 3.63 -6.64 -9.71
C ASP A 37 4.33 -7.47 -8.64
N ILE A 38 4.34 -6.99 -7.39
CA ILE A 38 4.89 -7.75 -6.25
C ILE A 38 4.10 -9.04 -6.00
N PHE A 39 2.78 -9.03 -6.11
CA PHE A 39 1.97 -10.21 -5.82
C PHE A 39 2.20 -11.35 -6.80
N LYS A 40 2.56 -11.05 -8.06
CA LYS A 40 2.93 -12.04 -9.09
C LYS A 40 4.30 -12.68 -8.83
N MET A 41 5.16 -12.06 -8.02
CA MET A 41 6.51 -12.55 -7.75
C MET A 41 6.53 -13.65 -6.67
N THR A 42 7.46 -14.59 -6.84
CA THR A 42 7.78 -15.58 -5.80
C THR A 42 8.49 -14.91 -4.62
N ALA A 43 8.40 -15.50 -3.43
CA ALA A 43 9.10 -14.98 -2.24
C ALA A 43 10.62 -14.84 -2.46
N ALA A 44 11.21 -15.75 -3.24
CA ALA A 44 12.62 -15.68 -3.62
C ALA A 44 12.93 -14.44 -4.46
N ASN A 45 12.07 -14.10 -5.43
CA ASN A 45 12.25 -12.89 -6.24
C ASN A 45 12.05 -11.63 -5.41
N VAL A 46 11.00 -11.54 -4.59
CA VAL A 46 10.79 -10.38 -3.70
C VAL A 46 11.99 -10.16 -2.78
N SER A 47 12.63 -11.24 -2.32
CA SER A 47 13.88 -11.17 -1.53
C SER A 47 15.05 -10.56 -2.29
N LYS A 48 15.21 -10.87 -3.59
CA LYS A 48 16.25 -10.25 -4.41
C LYS A 48 15.96 -8.76 -4.63
N TYR A 49 14.70 -8.42 -4.90
CA TYR A 49 14.26 -7.04 -5.07
C TYR A 49 14.53 -6.19 -3.83
N SER A 50 14.11 -6.67 -2.65
CA SER A 50 14.35 -5.95 -1.38
C SER A 50 15.84 -5.67 -1.15
N LYS A 51 16.72 -6.66 -1.34
CA LYS A 51 18.18 -6.50 -1.19
C LYS A 51 18.77 -5.49 -2.18
N SER A 52 18.30 -5.53 -3.43
CA SER A 52 18.75 -4.57 -4.44
C SER A 52 18.35 -3.14 -4.04
N TYR A 53 17.08 -2.93 -3.66
CA TYR A 53 16.62 -1.60 -3.24
C TYR A 53 17.30 -1.12 -1.96
N GLU A 54 17.53 -1.99 -0.97
CA GLU A 54 18.32 -1.67 0.22
C GLU A 54 19.72 -1.16 -0.14
N SER A 55 20.39 -1.81 -1.10
CA SER A 55 21.71 -1.37 -1.56
C SER A 55 21.66 -0.01 -2.25
N ASN A 56 20.72 0.21 -3.16
CA ASN A 56 20.61 1.48 -3.89
C ASN A 56 20.22 2.65 -2.94
N LEU A 57 19.39 2.38 -1.93
CA LEU A 57 19.05 3.37 -0.90
C LEU A 57 20.23 3.74 0.02
N THR A 58 21.36 3.02 -0.02
CA THR A 58 22.58 3.48 0.67
C THR A 58 23.22 4.69 -0.04
N GLU A 59 22.98 4.83 -1.35
CA GLU A 59 23.50 5.91 -2.18
C GLU A 59 22.50 7.05 -2.33
N ASP A 60 21.20 6.75 -2.44
CA ASP A 60 20.10 7.72 -2.45
C ASP A 60 19.03 7.38 -1.40
N PRO A 61 19.25 7.72 -0.12
CA PRO A 61 18.33 7.35 0.97
C PRO A 61 16.93 7.98 0.87
N ASP A 62 16.82 9.10 0.15
CA ASP A 62 15.62 9.94 0.07
C ASP A 62 14.78 9.67 -1.18
N SER A 63 15.13 8.64 -1.96
CA SER A 63 14.34 8.24 -3.12
C SER A 63 12.94 7.77 -2.72
N ALA A 64 11.92 8.58 -3.01
CA ALA A 64 10.53 8.26 -2.72
C ALA A 64 10.09 6.95 -3.42
N GLU A 65 10.49 6.79 -4.68
CA GLU A 65 10.12 5.63 -5.50
C GLU A 65 10.73 4.34 -4.95
N LEU A 66 12.04 4.34 -4.62
CA LEU A 66 12.70 3.16 -4.04
C LEU A 66 12.19 2.82 -2.66
N ASN A 67 11.96 3.82 -1.80
CA ASN A 67 11.36 3.60 -0.49
C ASN A 67 9.96 2.98 -0.66
N ASN A 68 9.14 3.46 -1.59
CA ASN A 68 7.82 2.89 -1.87
C ASN A 68 7.92 1.43 -2.38
N SER A 69 8.80 1.15 -3.34
CA SER A 69 9.00 -0.21 -3.87
C SER A 69 9.56 -1.19 -2.82
N LEU A 70 10.46 -0.73 -1.95
CA LEU A 70 10.95 -1.53 -0.82
C LEU A 70 9.85 -1.78 0.21
N GLY A 71 9.00 -0.78 0.46
CA GLY A 71 7.79 -0.92 1.27
C GLY A 71 6.87 -2.03 0.74
N PHE A 72 6.62 -2.09 -0.57
CA PHE A 72 5.85 -3.19 -1.17
C PHE A 72 6.48 -4.56 -0.94
N CYS A 73 7.80 -4.66 -1.08
CA CYS A 73 8.53 -5.90 -0.83
C CYS A 73 8.36 -6.37 0.62
N TYR A 74 8.57 -5.49 1.59
CA TYR A 74 8.40 -5.81 3.01
C TYR A 74 6.96 -6.13 3.38
N LEU A 75 5.99 -5.40 2.81
CA LEU A 75 4.56 -5.67 3.02
C LEU A 75 4.18 -7.08 2.54
N LYS A 76 4.63 -7.48 1.34
CA LYS A 76 4.42 -8.84 0.82
C LYS A 76 5.08 -9.91 1.68
N MET A 77 6.23 -9.63 2.28
CA MET A 77 6.91 -10.51 3.23
C MET A 77 6.26 -10.55 4.62
N GLY A 78 5.35 -9.61 4.93
CA GLY A 78 4.75 -9.47 6.26
C GLY A 78 5.61 -8.73 7.28
N PHE A 79 6.66 -8.02 6.85
CA PHE A 79 7.46 -7.15 7.72
C PHE A 79 6.81 -5.76 7.84
N TYR A 80 5.66 -5.71 8.50
CA TYR A 80 4.80 -4.52 8.54
C TYR A 80 5.49 -3.26 9.10
N ASP A 81 6.27 -3.38 10.18
CA ASP A 81 6.96 -2.24 10.77
C ASP A 81 8.01 -1.64 9.81
N LYS A 82 8.78 -2.52 9.14
CA LYS A 82 9.75 -2.10 8.13
C LYS A 82 9.06 -1.49 6.92
N ALA A 83 7.95 -2.08 6.48
CA ALA A 83 7.16 -1.56 5.36
C ALA A 83 6.64 -0.16 5.67
N LEU A 84 6.07 0.05 6.87
CA LEU A 84 5.58 1.34 7.33
C LEU A 84 6.69 2.39 7.37
N GLU A 85 7.88 2.06 7.89
CA GLU A 85 9.04 2.97 7.88
C GLU A 85 9.38 3.44 6.45
N LYS A 86 9.35 2.52 5.48
CA LYS A 86 9.65 2.88 4.09
C LYS A 86 8.54 3.69 3.43
N PHE A 87 7.27 3.38 3.71
CA PHE A 87 6.17 4.22 3.22
C PHE A 87 6.18 5.62 3.84
N ASP A 88 6.47 5.75 5.14
CA ASP A 88 6.59 7.05 5.79
C ASP A 88 7.70 7.89 5.15
N LYS A 89 8.88 7.29 4.86
CA LYS A 89 9.95 7.96 4.10
C LYS A 89 9.55 8.35 2.69
N ALA A 90 8.79 7.51 2.00
CA ALA A 90 8.28 7.84 0.67
C ALA A 90 7.31 9.03 0.73
N ILE A 91 6.40 9.04 1.71
CA ILE A 91 5.44 10.14 1.94
C ILE A 91 6.16 11.46 2.25
N GLU A 92 7.20 11.44 3.07
CA GLU A 92 8.00 12.64 3.39
C GLU A 92 8.59 13.33 2.14
N ARG A 93 8.79 12.56 1.07
CA ARG A 93 9.46 13.01 -0.16
C ARG A 93 8.48 13.25 -1.30
N ASP A 94 7.37 12.50 -1.34
CA ASP A 94 6.27 12.68 -2.29
C ASP A 94 4.91 12.59 -1.58
N LEU A 95 4.35 13.75 -1.28
CA LEU A 95 3.04 13.89 -0.64
C LEU A 95 1.88 13.67 -1.62
N ASN A 96 2.13 13.54 -2.92
CA ASN A 96 1.08 13.46 -3.95
C ASN A 96 0.82 12.03 -4.42
N ASN A 97 1.35 11.02 -3.74
CA ASN A 97 1.07 9.61 -4.03
C ASN A 97 0.01 9.05 -3.05
N PRO A 98 -1.28 9.04 -3.41
CA PRO A 98 -2.35 8.61 -2.51
C PRO A 98 -2.27 7.12 -2.16
N GLU A 99 -1.71 6.29 -3.04
CA GLU A 99 -1.60 4.85 -2.79
C GLU A 99 -0.61 4.54 -1.67
N THR A 100 0.48 5.30 -1.54
CA THR A 100 1.45 5.11 -0.45
C THR A 100 0.78 5.24 0.93
N TYR A 101 -0.16 6.17 1.09
CA TYR A 101 -0.95 6.31 2.33
C TYR A 101 -1.85 5.09 2.59
N LEU A 102 -2.47 4.53 1.55
CA LEU A 102 -3.27 3.29 1.67
C LEU A 102 -2.42 2.14 2.20
N TYR A 103 -1.23 1.95 1.64
CA TYR A 103 -0.34 0.86 2.05
C TYR A 103 0.27 1.09 3.44
N ALA A 104 0.58 2.34 3.81
CA ALA A 104 0.98 2.69 5.17
C ALA A 104 -0.13 2.35 6.18
N ALA A 105 -1.38 2.72 5.88
CA ALA A 105 -2.53 2.38 6.71
C ALA A 105 -2.76 0.86 6.82
N ALA A 106 -2.58 0.11 5.72
CA ALA A 106 -2.63 -1.35 5.74
C ALA A 106 -1.51 -1.97 6.61
N CYS A 107 -0.31 -1.39 6.61
CA CYS A 107 0.79 -1.83 7.46
C CYS A 107 0.47 -1.66 8.95
N ILE A 108 -0.18 -0.55 9.33
CA ILE A 108 -0.61 -0.32 10.72
C ILE A 108 -1.57 -1.41 11.20
N LEU A 109 -2.48 -1.89 10.34
CA LEU A 109 -3.35 -3.02 10.70
C LEU A 109 -2.56 -4.32 10.91
N ALA A 110 -1.43 -4.49 10.22
CA ALA A 110 -0.53 -5.65 10.36
C ALA A 110 -1.24 -7.02 10.23
N GLY A 111 -2.25 -7.10 9.38
CA GLY A 111 -3.07 -8.30 9.21
C GLY A 111 -4.12 -8.53 10.31
N ASN A 112 -4.32 -7.58 11.23
CA ASN A 112 -5.34 -7.66 12.28
C ASN A 112 -6.65 -6.99 11.84
N LYS A 113 -7.74 -7.39 12.49
CA LYS A 113 -9.05 -6.73 12.33
C LYS A 113 -9.02 -5.37 13.03
N PRO A 114 -9.61 -4.31 12.44
CA PRO A 114 -9.69 -2.99 13.06
C PRO A 114 -10.22 -3.06 14.50
N PHE A 115 -11.21 -3.91 14.79
CA PHE A 115 -11.80 -4.06 16.12
C PHE A 115 -10.79 -4.31 17.26
N VAL A 116 -9.70 -5.02 17.00
CA VAL A 116 -8.66 -5.34 18.01
C VAL A 116 -7.48 -4.37 17.99
N THR A 117 -7.37 -3.54 16.96
CA THR A 117 -6.30 -2.55 16.81
C THR A 117 -6.45 -1.42 17.84
N PRO A 118 -5.35 -0.94 18.46
CA PRO A 118 -5.40 0.16 19.42
C PRO A 118 -6.00 1.43 18.83
N ARG A 119 -6.70 2.23 19.66
CA ARG A 119 -7.35 3.46 19.21
C ARG A 119 -6.39 4.43 18.52
N LYS A 120 -5.19 4.62 19.08
CA LYS A 120 -4.14 5.47 18.53
C LYS A 120 -3.79 5.08 17.08
N ASP A 121 -3.73 3.79 16.81
CA ASP A 121 -3.38 3.26 15.50
C ASP A 121 -4.55 3.40 14.52
N ILE A 122 -5.79 3.24 14.99
CA ILE A 122 -6.99 3.55 14.19
C ILE A 122 -7.04 5.04 13.80
N ASP A 123 -6.73 5.95 14.72
CA ASP A 123 -6.70 7.38 14.42
C ASP A 123 -5.62 7.72 13.37
N ARG A 124 -4.45 7.04 13.42
CA ARG A 124 -3.42 7.15 12.38
C ARG A 124 -3.89 6.63 11.03
N ILE A 125 -4.55 5.46 11.01
CA ILE A 125 -5.14 4.88 9.80
C ILE A 125 -6.15 5.85 9.17
N GLU A 126 -7.06 6.41 9.96
CA GLU A 126 -8.03 7.41 9.45
C GLU A 126 -7.32 8.65 8.90
N THR A 127 -6.23 9.10 9.54
CA THR A 127 -5.43 10.23 9.04
C THR A 127 -4.84 9.95 7.67
N TYR A 128 -4.23 8.78 7.46
CA TYR A 128 -3.68 8.40 6.16
C TYR A 128 -4.76 8.22 5.08
N ILE A 129 -5.90 7.60 5.42
CA ILE A 129 -7.01 7.46 4.46
C ILE A 129 -7.57 8.82 4.06
N ASN A 130 -7.73 9.74 5.02
CA ASN A 130 -8.19 11.10 4.73
C ASN A 130 -7.18 11.87 3.87
N ALA A 131 -5.87 11.72 4.13
CA ALA A 131 -4.84 12.31 3.30
C ALA A 131 -4.91 11.79 1.85
N ALA A 132 -5.07 10.47 1.66
CA ALA A 132 -5.27 9.87 0.34
C ALA A 132 -6.49 10.45 -0.38
N LEU A 133 -7.63 10.55 0.31
CA LEU A 133 -8.87 11.13 -0.22
C LEU A 133 -8.74 12.61 -0.58
N MET A 134 -7.92 13.38 0.14
CA MET A 134 -7.65 14.79 -0.17
C MET A 134 -6.82 14.95 -1.44
N ILE A 135 -5.94 13.99 -1.74
CA ILE A 135 -5.10 14.01 -2.94
C ILE A 135 -5.92 13.54 -4.16
N GLU A 136 -6.58 12.39 -4.01
CA GLU A 136 -7.36 11.78 -5.09
C GLU A 136 -8.61 11.08 -4.52
N GLU A 137 -9.80 11.52 -4.96
CA GLU A 137 -11.06 10.90 -4.56
C GLU A 137 -11.30 9.60 -5.36
N ARG A 138 -10.76 8.49 -4.85
CA ARG A 138 -11.01 7.14 -5.37
C ARG A 138 -11.90 6.33 -4.43
N GLY A 139 -12.84 5.57 -5.01
CA GLY A 139 -13.76 4.72 -4.27
C GLY A 139 -13.06 3.70 -3.35
N ILE A 140 -11.86 3.23 -3.70
CA ILE A 140 -11.11 2.29 -2.85
C ILE A 140 -10.70 2.87 -1.49
N PHE A 141 -10.36 4.16 -1.42
CA PHE A 141 -10.00 4.82 -0.16
C PHE A 141 -11.25 5.02 0.71
N ARG A 142 -12.37 5.44 0.10
CA ARG A 142 -13.68 5.52 0.77
C ARG A 142 -14.13 4.16 1.30
N TYR A 143 -13.92 3.10 0.52
CA TYR A 143 -14.26 1.75 0.91
C TYR A 143 -13.41 1.26 2.09
N PHE A 144 -12.09 1.52 2.06
CA PHE A 144 -11.25 1.20 3.21
C PHE A 144 -11.67 1.98 4.45
N GLN A 145 -12.05 3.26 4.31
CA GLN A 145 -12.64 4.05 5.39
C GLN A 145 -13.92 3.39 5.95
N ALA A 146 -14.81 2.91 5.07
CA ALA A 146 -16.03 2.20 5.45
C ALA A 146 -15.71 0.94 6.27
N TYR A 147 -14.70 0.17 5.86
CA TYR A 147 -14.26 -1.01 6.61
C TYR A 147 -13.80 -0.68 8.03
N ILE A 148 -12.93 0.33 8.19
CA ILE A 148 -12.47 0.78 9.51
C ILE A 148 -13.65 1.24 10.37
N LYS A 149 -14.54 2.06 9.81
CA LYS A 149 -15.71 2.61 10.51
C LYS A 149 -16.70 1.53 10.92
N HIS A 150 -16.94 0.54 10.06
CA HIS A 150 -17.82 -0.57 10.39
C HIS A 150 -17.21 -1.44 11.49
N ASP A 151 -15.97 -1.91 11.31
CA ASP A 151 -15.41 -2.93 12.19
C ASP A 151 -14.94 -2.36 13.54
N PHE A 152 -14.40 -1.14 13.59
CA PHE A 152 -13.98 -0.53 14.84
C PHE A 152 -15.09 0.27 15.52
N PHE A 153 -15.66 1.26 14.82
CA PHE A 153 -16.54 2.24 15.46
C PHE A 153 -17.96 1.73 15.67
N LYS A 154 -18.60 1.22 14.60
CA LYS A 154 -19.98 0.71 14.69
C LYS A 154 -20.09 -0.45 15.68
N ARG A 155 -19.16 -1.42 15.63
CA ARG A 155 -19.15 -2.57 16.56
C ARG A 155 -18.86 -2.19 18.02
N LYS A 156 -18.17 -1.07 18.26
CA LYS A 156 -17.92 -0.53 19.61
C LYS A 156 -18.92 0.55 20.02
N PHE A 157 -19.98 0.76 19.23
CA PHE A 157 -21.02 1.78 19.48
C PHE A 157 -20.46 3.21 19.60
N LEU A 158 -19.37 3.49 18.90
CA LEU A 158 -18.77 4.81 18.82
C LEU A 158 -19.39 5.59 17.65
N ASN A 159 -19.66 6.88 17.87
CA ASN A 159 -20.20 7.74 16.82
C ASN A 159 -19.08 8.28 15.93
N THR A 160 -19.32 8.33 14.62
CA THR A 160 -18.42 8.94 13.63
C THR A 160 -19.23 9.60 12.53
N SER A 161 -18.65 10.63 11.91
CA SER A 161 -19.16 11.22 10.68
C SER A 161 -18.01 11.32 9.66
N PRO A 162 -18.22 10.94 8.39
CA PRO A 162 -19.36 10.15 7.90
C PRO A 162 -19.47 8.78 8.60
N LYS A 163 -20.63 8.14 8.49
CA LYS A 163 -20.84 6.76 8.95
C LYS A 163 -20.29 5.76 7.93
N TRP A 164 -20.13 4.50 8.35
CA TRP A 164 -19.56 3.46 7.50
C TRP A 164 -20.42 3.18 6.25
N ASP A 165 -21.74 3.24 6.36
CA ASP A 165 -22.71 3.03 5.29
C ASP A 165 -22.71 4.19 4.28
N GLU A 166 -22.55 5.42 4.76
CA GLU A 166 -22.35 6.61 3.92
C GLU A 166 -21.04 6.51 3.12
N CYS A 167 -19.94 6.10 3.76
CA CYS A 167 -18.66 5.86 3.09
C CYS A 167 -18.78 4.77 2.02
N LEU A 168 -19.47 3.66 2.34
CA LEU A 168 -19.65 2.55 1.41
C LEU A 168 -20.52 2.94 0.20
N ALA A 169 -21.61 3.67 0.45
CA ALA A 169 -22.47 4.17 -0.62
C ALA A 169 -21.70 5.10 -1.57
N GLN A 170 -20.87 6.00 -1.03
CA GLN A 170 -20.03 6.86 -1.86
C GLN A 170 -18.99 6.06 -2.63
N ALA A 171 -18.31 5.10 -2.00
CA ALA A 171 -17.34 4.25 -2.67
C ALA A 171 -17.93 3.54 -3.91
N ASN A 172 -19.18 3.07 -3.79
CA ASN A 172 -19.90 2.46 -4.90
C ASN A 172 -20.27 3.48 -5.99
N ALA A 173 -20.65 4.69 -5.61
CA ALA A 173 -20.92 5.79 -6.55
C ALA A 173 -19.65 6.20 -7.34
N ASP A 174 -18.48 6.10 -6.71
CA ASP A 174 -17.17 6.41 -7.31
C ASP A 174 -16.64 5.28 -8.22
N GLY A 175 -17.46 4.26 -8.51
CA GLY A 175 -17.12 3.19 -9.46
C GLY A 175 -16.18 2.11 -8.93
N LEU A 176 -16.16 1.88 -7.61
CA LEU A 176 -15.38 0.81 -6.99
C LEU A 176 -15.68 -0.57 -7.63
N SER A 177 -14.65 -1.28 -8.06
CA SER A 177 -14.80 -2.63 -8.62
C SER A 177 -14.67 -3.73 -7.55
N PRO A 178 -15.33 -4.88 -7.72
CA PRO A 178 -15.13 -6.05 -6.85
C PRO A 178 -13.66 -6.53 -6.82
N ALA A 179 -12.93 -6.38 -7.93
CA ALA A 179 -11.52 -6.75 -8.01
C ALA A 179 -10.64 -5.88 -7.09
N ASP A 180 -10.92 -4.58 -7.00
CA ASP A 180 -10.21 -3.68 -6.09
C ASP A 180 -10.45 -4.05 -4.62
N VAL A 181 -11.68 -4.46 -4.30
CA VAL A 181 -12.05 -4.95 -2.97
C VAL A 181 -11.26 -6.22 -2.63
N GLU A 182 -11.23 -7.20 -3.53
CA GLU A 182 -10.47 -8.44 -3.34
C GLU A 182 -8.97 -8.17 -3.18
N GLN A 183 -8.42 -7.25 -3.98
CA GLN A 183 -7.01 -6.87 -3.87
C GLN A 183 -6.71 -6.19 -2.53
N LEU A 184 -7.55 -5.27 -2.07
CA LEU A 184 -7.41 -4.64 -0.76
C LEU A 184 -7.43 -5.68 0.36
N PHE A 185 -8.41 -6.58 0.38
CA PHE A 185 -8.51 -7.60 1.43
C PHE A 185 -7.39 -8.64 1.37
N THR A 186 -6.82 -8.90 0.19
CA THR A 186 -5.58 -9.67 0.03
C THR A 186 -4.40 -8.99 0.72
N ILE A 187 -4.26 -7.67 0.57
CA ILE A 187 -3.23 -6.88 1.25
C ILE A 187 -3.46 -6.88 2.76
N LEU A 188 -4.71 -6.68 3.20
CA LEU A 188 -5.10 -6.66 4.61
C LEU A 188 -5.02 -8.04 5.28
N LYS A 189 -4.88 -9.13 4.52
CA LYS A 189 -4.94 -10.52 5.00
C LYS A 189 -6.19 -10.78 5.86
N GLN A 190 -7.33 -10.26 5.42
CA GLN A 190 -8.61 -10.37 6.09
C GLN A 190 -9.69 -10.87 5.13
N GLU A 191 -10.74 -11.46 5.69
CA GLU A 191 -11.94 -11.80 4.93
C GLU A 191 -12.83 -10.57 4.77
N ILE A 192 -13.48 -10.45 3.61
CA ILE A 192 -14.45 -9.39 3.34
C ILE A 192 -15.69 -9.60 4.22
N PRO A 193 -16.01 -8.67 5.15
CA PRO A 193 -17.23 -8.77 5.94
C PRO A 193 -18.47 -8.83 5.04
N SER A 194 -19.45 -9.67 5.37
CA SER A 194 -20.66 -9.87 4.56
C SER A 194 -21.39 -8.58 4.22
N VAL A 195 -21.42 -7.63 5.16
CA VAL A 195 -22.06 -6.31 5.00
C VAL A 195 -21.33 -5.36 4.05
N LEU A 196 -20.07 -5.65 3.69
CA LEU A 196 -19.24 -4.85 2.79
C LEU A 196 -19.04 -5.52 1.42
N LYS A 197 -19.67 -6.67 1.18
CA LYS A 197 -19.63 -7.31 -0.13
C LYS A 197 -20.45 -6.48 -1.12
N LEU A 198 -19.86 -6.22 -2.28
CA LEU A 198 -20.56 -5.58 -3.39
C LEU A 198 -21.55 -6.60 -4.00
N SER A 199 -22.75 -6.13 -4.33
CA SER A 199 -23.82 -6.92 -4.96
C SER A 199 -23.64 -7.03 -6.46
#